data_AF-A0A372JS58-F1
#
_entry.id   AF-A0A372JS58-F1
#
_cell.length_a   1.000
_cell.length_b   1.000
_cell.length_c   1.000
_cell.angle_alpha   90.00
_cell.angle_beta   90.00
_cell.angle_gamma   90.00
#
_symmetry.space_group_name_H-M   'P 1'
#
loop_
_entity.id
_entity.type
_entity.pdbx_description
1 polymer ?
#
loop_
_entity_poly.entity_id
_entity_poly.type
_entity_poly.pdbx_seq_one_letter_code
_entity_poly.pdbx_strand_id
1 'polypeptide(L)'
;MRRAAEQGWRPFHLEGRRAHDKDGFLRVCAEAFDLPDWFGQNWDALEDCLTDLSWAPADKGYVVLYESWAELADADQASFRTALDVFAEAVASWRDTATPMTVMLSSVGVEVAGVPRLT
;
A
#
# COMPACT_ATOMS: atom_id res chain seq x y z
N MET A 1 -8.77 -6.29 -7.50
CA MET A 1 -7.83 -7.31 -6.95
C MET A 1 -7.84 -8.64 -7.68
N ARG A 2 -8.95 -9.38 -7.77
CA ARG A 2 -9.00 -10.73 -8.37
C ARG A 2 -8.42 -10.85 -9.80
N ARG A 3 -8.78 -9.93 -10.70
CA ARG A 3 -8.24 -9.92 -12.08
C ARG A 3 -6.73 -9.71 -12.16
N ALA A 4 -6.13 -8.99 -11.21
CA ALA A 4 -4.68 -8.77 -11.17
C ALA A 4 -3.96 -10.08 -10.78
N ALA A 5 -4.48 -10.76 -9.75
CA ALA A 5 -4.00 -12.09 -9.33
C ALA A 5 -4.06 -13.12 -10.46
N GLU A 6 -5.18 -13.19 -11.18
CA GLU A 6 -5.35 -14.07 -12.35
C GLU A 6 -4.35 -13.78 -13.49
N GLN A 7 -3.70 -12.62 -13.47
CA GLN A 7 -2.71 -12.19 -14.45
C GLN A 7 -1.26 -12.29 -13.94
N GLY A 8 -1.02 -12.87 -12.75
CA GLY A 8 0.31 -13.04 -12.17
C GLY A 8 0.82 -11.85 -11.34
N TRP A 9 -0.01 -10.84 -11.10
CA TRP A 9 0.31 -9.76 -10.17
C TRP A 9 -0.08 -10.17 -8.75
N ARG A 10 0.70 -9.77 -7.74
CA ARG A 10 0.32 -9.91 -6.34
C ARG A 10 -0.40 -8.63 -5.85
N PRO A 11 -1.72 -8.67 -5.61
CA PRO A 11 -2.42 -7.51 -5.07
C PRO A 11 -2.30 -7.45 -3.54
N PHE A 12 -2.10 -6.25 -3.01
CA PHE A 12 -2.27 -5.92 -1.60
C PHE A 12 -3.35 -4.84 -1.46
N HIS A 13 -4.32 -5.07 -0.57
CA HIS A 13 -5.37 -4.10 -0.30
C HIS A 13 -5.14 -3.50 1.08
N LEU A 14 -4.74 -2.24 1.10
CA LEU A 14 -4.51 -1.48 2.31
C LEU A 14 -5.77 -0.65 2.62
N GLU A 15 -6.47 -1.04 3.68
CA GLU A 15 -7.67 -0.35 4.14
C GLU A 15 -7.34 0.67 5.25
N GLY A 16 -7.30 1.95 4.88
CA GLY A 16 -6.94 3.05 5.76
C GLY A 16 -8.00 3.46 6.79
N ARG A 17 -9.22 2.90 6.77
CA ARG A 17 -10.35 3.32 7.63
C ARG A 17 -10.04 3.41 9.14
N ARG A 18 -9.00 2.74 9.61
CA ARG A 18 -8.58 2.67 11.03
C ARG A 18 -7.20 3.26 11.30
N ALA A 19 -6.59 3.91 10.32
CA ALA A 19 -5.26 4.48 10.40
C ALA A 19 -5.34 5.98 10.67
N HIS A 20 -5.60 6.37 11.92
CA HIS A 20 -5.70 7.78 12.31
C HIS A 20 -4.39 8.35 12.88
N ASP A 21 -3.38 7.49 13.07
CA ASP A 21 -2.05 7.83 13.56
C ASP A 21 -1.03 6.82 13.03
N LYS A 22 0.25 7.04 13.35
CA LYS A 22 1.37 6.15 13.01
C LYS A 22 1.09 4.68 13.37
N ASP A 23 0.70 4.41 14.61
CA ASP A 23 0.57 3.04 15.12
C ASP A 23 -0.61 2.32 14.43
N GLY A 24 -1.71 3.05 14.22
CA GLY A 24 -2.85 2.60 13.45
C GLY A 24 -2.48 2.28 12.00
N PHE A 25 -1.67 3.11 11.36
CA PHE A 25 -1.16 2.88 10.01
C PHE A 25 -0.25 1.66 9.93
N LEU A 26 0.75 1.55 10.81
CA LEU A 26 1.67 0.41 10.82
C LEU A 26 0.93 -0.92 11.05
N ARG A 27 -0.10 -0.91 11.89
CA ARG A 27 -0.96 -2.09 12.10
C ARG A 27 -1.74 -2.49 10.84
N VAL A 28 -2.36 -1.53 10.14
CA VAL A 28 -3.09 -1.87 8.90
C VAL A 28 -2.15 -2.34 7.78
N CYS A 29 -0.91 -1.84 7.74
CA CYS A 29 0.12 -2.37 6.84
C CYS A 29 0.52 -3.80 7.21
N ALA A 30 0.75 -4.08 8.50
CA ALA A 30 1.06 -5.43 8.95
C ALA A 30 -0.01 -6.45 8.53
N GLU A 31 -1.28 -6.08 8.71
CA GLU A 31 -2.43 -6.88 8.27
C GLU A 31 -2.51 -7.01 6.74
N ALA A 32 -2.32 -5.92 5.99
CA ALA A 32 -2.53 -5.89 4.54
C ALA A 32 -1.44 -6.60 3.73
N PHE A 33 -0.20 -6.59 4.21
CA PHE A 33 0.96 -7.18 3.53
C PHE A 33 1.34 -8.58 4.07
N ASP A 34 0.54 -9.11 4.99
CA ASP A 34 0.85 -10.33 5.75
C ASP A 34 2.29 -10.28 6.31
N LEU A 35 2.63 -9.15 6.97
CA LEU A 35 3.99 -8.93 7.45
C LEU A 35 4.39 -10.00 8.49
N PRO A 36 5.65 -10.44 8.53
CA PRO A 36 6.09 -11.46 9.46
C PRO A 36 5.98 -11.04 10.93
N ASP A 37 5.89 -12.03 11.83
CA ASP A 37 5.77 -11.82 13.29
C ASP A 37 6.93 -11.01 13.91
N TRP A 38 8.08 -10.94 13.23
CA TRP A 38 9.23 -10.15 13.65
C TRP A 38 9.16 -8.67 13.25
N PHE A 39 8.08 -8.24 12.58
CA PHE A 39 7.88 -6.86 12.16
C PHE A 39 7.98 -5.88 13.35
N GLY A 40 8.97 -4.98 13.29
CA GLY A 40 9.37 -4.10 14.40
C GLY A 40 8.43 -2.93 14.70
N GLN A 41 7.26 -2.85 14.07
CA GLN A 41 6.23 -1.81 14.29
C GLN A 41 6.78 -0.37 14.29
N ASN A 42 7.64 -0.07 13.31
CA ASN A 42 8.16 1.28 13.09
C ASN A 42 8.35 1.53 11.57
N TRP A 43 8.70 2.77 11.20
CA TRP A 43 8.80 3.18 9.79
C TRP A 43 9.92 2.45 9.05
N ASP A 44 11.11 2.38 9.65
CA ASP A 44 12.27 1.69 9.07
C ASP A 44 11.96 0.21 8.83
N ALA A 45 11.35 -0.45 9.82
CA ALA A 45 10.94 -1.85 9.69
C ALA A 45 9.87 -2.05 8.59
N LEU A 46 9.01 -1.05 8.34
CA LEU A 46 8.02 -1.12 7.27
C LEU A 46 8.70 -0.99 5.91
N GLU A 47 9.63 -0.05 5.77
CA GLU A 47 10.44 0.12 4.56
C GLU A 47 11.23 -1.15 4.23
N ASP A 48 11.91 -1.73 5.21
CA ASP A 48 12.62 -3.01 5.06
C ASP A 48 11.67 -4.11 4.55
N CYS A 49 10.47 -4.21 5.12
CA CYS A 49 9.50 -5.22 4.69
C CYS A 49 8.93 -4.94 3.29
N LEU A 50 8.71 -3.69 2.91
CA LEU A 50 8.15 -3.36 1.60
C LEU A 50 9.21 -3.45 0.48
N THR A 51 10.48 -3.37 0.82
CA THR A 51 11.61 -3.57 -0.10
C THR A 51 12.03 -5.04 -0.21
N ASP A 52 11.67 -5.89 0.74
CA ASP A 52 11.81 -7.36 0.68
C ASP A 52 10.48 -8.08 0.97
N LEU A 53 9.77 -8.47 -0.09
CA LEU A 53 8.51 -9.23 -0.01
C LEU A 53 8.72 -10.73 -0.31
N SER A 54 9.85 -11.30 0.12
CA SER A 54 10.22 -12.69 -0.17
C SER A 54 9.21 -13.74 0.30
N TRP A 55 8.39 -13.46 1.31
CA TRP A 55 7.29 -14.34 1.76
C TRP A 55 6.03 -14.26 0.86
N ALA A 56 5.94 -13.27 -0.02
CA ALA A 56 4.77 -13.02 -0.86
C ALA A 56 5.11 -12.91 -2.36
N PRO A 57 5.83 -13.87 -2.96
CA PRO A 57 6.40 -13.75 -4.31
C PRO A 57 5.37 -13.51 -5.42
N ALA A 58 5.65 -12.58 -6.33
CA ALA A 58 4.82 -12.29 -7.50
C ALA A 58 5.46 -12.77 -8.82
N ASP A 59 4.63 -13.13 -9.81
CA ASP A 59 5.14 -13.54 -11.13
C ASP A 59 5.44 -12.34 -12.03
N LYS A 60 4.62 -11.28 -11.94
CA LYS A 60 4.74 -10.06 -12.77
C LYS A 60 5.02 -8.78 -11.98
N GLY A 61 4.78 -8.77 -10.68
CA GLY A 61 4.91 -7.57 -9.85
C GLY A 61 3.82 -7.42 -8.80
N TYR A 62 3.90 -6.32 -8.06
CA TYR A 62 3.07 -6.00 -6.91
C TYR A 62 2.15 -4.81 -7.21
N VAL A 63 0.90 -4.89 -6.78
CA VAL A 63 -0.06 -3.79 -6.86
C VAL A 63 -0.64 -3.54 -5.48
N VAL A 64 -0.37 -2.37 -4.92
CA VAL A 64 -0.96 -1.92 -3.66
C VAL A 64 -2.09 -0.96 -3.97
N LEU A 65 -3.29 -1.26 -3.48
CA LEU A 65 -4.41 -0.33 -3.48
C LEU A 65 -4.58 0.22 -2.06
N TYR A 66 -4.30 1.50 -1.88
CA TYR A 66 -4.52 2.20 -0.62
C TYR A 66 -5.85 2.97 -0.66
N GLU A 67 -6.86 2.44 0.02
CA GLU A 67 -8.18 3.06 0.19
C GLU A 67 -8.27 3.80 1.53
N SER A 68 -9.18 4.77 1.60
CA SER A 68 -9.44 5.55 2.82
C SER A 68 -8.19 6.23 3.39
N TRP A 69 -7.22 6.57 2.52
CA TRP A 69 -5.96 7.20 2.89
C TRP A 69 -6.14 8.59 3.53
N ALA A 70 -7.27 9.25 3.25
CA ALA A 70 -7.61 10.54 3.82
C ALA A 70 -7.75 10.50 5.35
N GLU A 71 -8.11 9.35 5.93
CA GLU A 71 -8.24 9.19 7.39
C GLU A 71 -6.92 9.48 8.11
N LEU A 72 -5.80 9.01 7.57
CA LEU A 72 -4.47 9.34 8.12
C LEU A 72 -4.05 10.76 7.76
N ALA A 73 -4.32 11.19 6.52
CA ALA A 73 -3.93 12.51 6.04
C ALA A 73 -4.57 13.65 6.86
N ASP A 74 -5.82 13.46 7.27
CA ASP A 74 -6.59 14.45 8.04
C ASP A 74 -6.25 14.41 9.54
N ALA A 75 -6.03 13.22 10.10
CA ALA A 75 -5.75 13.05 11.53
C ALA A 75 -4.27 13.28 11.90
N ASP A 76 -3.34 12.85 11.04
CA ASP A 76 -1.90 12.98 11.25
C ASP A 76 -1.15 13.14 9.91
N GLN A 77 -1.13 14.37 9.42
CA GLN A 77 -0.45 14.73 8.17
C GLN A 77 1.04 14.39 8.16
N ALA A 78 1.73 14.42 9.32
CA ALA A 78 3.14 14.11 9.39
C ALA A 78 3.37 12.61 9.13
N SER A 79 2.62 11.75 9.81
CA SER A 79 2.65 10.30 9.57
C SER A 79 2.22 9.94 8.15
N PHE A 80 1.24 10.64 7.59
CA PHE A 80 0.84 10.43 6.20
C PHE A 80 1.97 10.72 5.20
N ARG A 81 2.73 11.80 5.40
CA ARG A 81 3.91 12.11 4.56
C ARG A 81 4.96 11.01 4.65
N THR A 82 5.29 10.56 5.86
CA THR A 82 6.25 9.47 6.05
C THR A 82 5.77 8.17 5.39
N ALA A 83 4.48 7.85 5.47
CA ALA A 83 3.92 6.70 4.76
C ALA A 83 4.10 6.79 3.23
N LEU A 84 3.89 7.99 2.65
CA LEU A 84 4.12 8.21 1.22
C LEU A 84 5.61 8.08 0.85
N ASP A 85 6.51 8.58 1.68
CA ASP A 85 7.96 8.45 1.47
C ASP A 85 8.38 6.98 1.48
N VAL A 86 7.89 6.18 2.45
CA VAL A 86 8.13 4.73 2.52
C VAL A 86 7.61 4.01 1.28
N PHE A 87 6.39 4.33 0.81
CA PHE A 87 5.87 3.75 -0.43
C PHE A 87 6.67 4.17 -1.67
N ALA A 88 7.16 5.41 -1.72
CA ALA A 88 7.97 5.89 -2.82
C ALA A 88 9.30 5.14 -2.90
N GLU A 89 9.95 4.89 -1.76
CA GLU A 89 11.18 4.12 -1.69
C GLU A 89 10.96 2.66 -2.08
N ALA A 90 9.90 2.02 -1.59
CA ALA A 90 9.53 0.67 -2.03
C ALA A 90 9.29 0.60 -3.55
N VAL A 91 8.53 1.54 -4.12
CA VAL A 91 8.34 1.61 -5.57
C VAL A 91 9.66 1.80 -6.32
N ALA A 92 10.59 2.60 -5.78
CA ALA A 92 11.90 2.81 -6.36
C ALA A 92 12.74 1.52 -6.33
N SER A 93 12.77 0.79 -5.21
CA SER A 93 13.54 -0.46 -5.07
C SER A 93 13.11 -1.54 -6.07
N TRP A 94 11.80 -1.64 -6.34
CA TRP A 94 11.25 -2.65 -7.24
C TRP A 94 11.25 -2.23 -8.72
N ARG A 95 11.42 -0.94 -9.03
CA ARG A 95 11.19 -0.36 -10.37
C ARG A 95 11.94 -1.08 -11.49
N ASP A 96 13.22 -1.36 -11.27
CA ASP A 96 14.12 -1.94 -12.28
C ASP A 96 14.30 -3.45 -12.11
N THR A 97 13.39 -4.10 -11.37
CA THR A 97 13.36 -5.56 -11.20
C THR A 97 12.40 -6.21 -12.21
N ALA A 98 12.44 -7.54 -12.30
CA ALA A 98 11.47 -8.29 -13.11
C ALA A 98 10.02 -8.22 -12.55
N THR A 99 9.86 -7.76 -11.31
CA THR A 99 8.58 -7.74 -10.57
C THR A 99 8.35 -6.36 -9.96
N PRO A 100 8.03 -5.32 -10.76
CA PRO A 100 7.86 -3.96 -10.27
C PRO A 100 6.70 -3.83 -9.26
N MET A 101 6.78 -2.83 -8.38
CA MET A 101 5.71 -2.44 -7.48
C MET A 101 5.01 -1.18 -7.99
N THR A 102 3.69 -1.12 -7.87
CA THR A 102 2.87 0.08 -8.07
C THR A 102 1.94 0.30 -6.89
N VAL A 103 1.86 1.54 -6.40
CA VAL A 103 0.95 1.94 -5.32
C VAL A 103 -0.09 2.90 -5.89
N MET A 104 -1.36 2.59 -5.69
CA MET A 104 -2.50 3.38 -6.14
C MET A 104 -3.28 3.89 -4.95
N LEU A 105 -3.39 5.22 -4.82
CA LEU A 105 -4.27 5.84 -3.84
C LEU A 105 -5.65 5.98 -4.47
N SER A 106 -6.62 5.26 -3.91
CA SER A 106 -8.01 5.36 -4.32
C SER A 106 -8.69 6.42 -3.47
N SER A 107 -9.16 7.49 -4.10
CA SER A 107 -10.22 8.29 -3.51
C SER A 107 -11.56 7.74 -3.99
N VAL A 108 -12.55 7.69 -3.10
CA VAL A 108 -13.94 7.64 -3.56
C VAL A 108 -14.11 8.95 -4.31
N GLY A 109 -14.20 8.86 -5.64
CA GLY A 109 -14.34 10.05 -6.47
C GLY A 109 -15.47 10.89 -5.89
N VAL A 110 -15.16 12.16 -5.61
CA VAL A 110 -16.19 13.19 -5.79
C VAL A 110 -16.76 12.88 -7.17
N GLU A 111 -18.08 12.72 -7.31
CA GLU A 111 -18.67 12.63 -8.65
C GLU A 111 -18.13 13.82 -9.46
N VAL A 112 -17.16 13.55 -10.33
CA VAL A 112 -16.83 14.52 -11.37
C VAL A 112 -18.00 14.39 -12.30
N ALA A 113 -18.94 15.34 -12.19
CA ALA A 113 -20.15 15.37 -13.00
C ALA A 113 -19.82 14.98 -14.45
N GLY A 114 -20.28 13.80 -14.87
CA GLY A 114 -20.14 13.33 -16.24
C GLY A 114 -19.11 12.22 -16.53
N VAL A 115 -18.39 11.65 -15.55
CA VAL A 115 -17.56 10.45 -15.80
C VAL A 115 -18.29 9.19 -15.33
N PRO A 116 -18.74 8.30 -16.24
CA PRO A 116 -19.43 7.08 -15.84
C PRO A 116 -18.47 6.10 -15.15
N ARG A 117 -18.95 5.44 -14.09
CA ARG A 117 -18.28 4.26 -13.53
C ARG A 117 -18.30 3.14 -14.57
N LEU A 118 -17.13 2.60 -14.90
CA LEU A 118 -17.02 1.38 -15.67
C LEU A 118 -17.32 0.20 -14.73
N THR A 119 -18.54 -0.35 -14.84
CA THR A 119 -18.95 -1.63 -14.23
C THR A 119 -18.62 -2.78 -15.16
#